data_AF-A0A945CDG2-F1
#
_entry.id   AF-A0A945CDG2-F1
#
_cell.length_a   1.000
_cell.length_b   1.000
_cell.length_c   1.000
_cell.angle_alpha   90.00
_cell.angle_beta   90.00
_cell.angle_gamma   90.00
#
_symmetry.space_group_name_H-M   'P 1'
#
loop_
_entity.id
_entity.type
_entity.pdbx_description
1 polymer ?
#
loop_
_entity_poly.entity_id
_entity_poly.type
_entity_poly.pdbx_seq_one_letter_code
_entity_poly.pdbx_strand_id
1 'polypeptide(L)'
;MKKIIQLLILYFFSTQGFAGSCPDGSEPIRSVSADGTYFVYNCGGQSSNSTNTGSWNDPGPLDVLTIPENWQLFKYKEALRDARKSIKAATFPEFGFGNYNKNACLDVVKDWRQSMKVYNSTKKQLDDATKFGGEGAKSNDDLQGCIDRFIASTQSSTGTPDYIKETLLHWAKTDAVFIPDGVKDSNWGNYVYEAVQSWSSFGSYYATFYDEFSYSDSDRKIVDSYIKNKLLNVNSRNMYKKGQQACDPNDLEKTINGLFNQSIDSDTCGSSIWKITLAQLLVGLR
;
A
#
# COMPACT_ATOMS: atom_id res chain seq x y z
N MET A 1 -20.77 39.46 -29.93
CA MET A 1 -19.54 39.61 -29.13
C MET A 1 -19.42 38.59 -27.98
N LYS A 2 -20.46 38.29 -27.19
CA LYS A 2 -20.37 37.29 -26.09
C LYS A 2 -19.96 35.86 -26.51
N LYS A 3 -20.45 35.35 -27.66
CA LYS A 3 -20.14 33.99 -28.14
C LYS A 3 -18.70 33.84 -28.67
N ILE A 4 -18.10 34.92 -29.18
CA ILE A 4 -16.71 34.93 -29.66
C ILE A 4 -15.73 34.91 -28.47
N ILE A 5 -16.06 35.63 -27.39
CA ILE A 5 -15.25 35.64 -26.17
C ILE A 5 -15.23 34.25 -25.51
N GLN A 6 -16.34 33.51 -25.53
CA GLN A 6 -16.40 32.14 -25.00
C GLN A 6 -15.55 31.14 -25.81
N LEU A 7 -15.53 31.26 -27.14
CA LEU A 7 -14.68 30.44 -28.01
C LEU A 7 -13.18 30.73 -27.83
N LEU A 8 -12.81 32.00 -27.57
CA LEU A 8 -11.43 32.39 -27.28
C LEU A 8 -10.93 31.83 -25.94
N ILE A 9 -11.77 31.82 -24.89
CA ILE A 9 -11.38 31.27 -23.58
C ILE A 9 -11.14 29.76 -23.68
N LEU A 10 -11.99 29.01 -24.39
CA LEU A 10 -11.82 27.57 -24.61
C LEU A 10 -10.55 27.23 -25.42
N TYR A 11 -10.10 28.12 -26.31
CA TYR A 11 -8.85 27.95 -27.07
C TYR A 11 -7.59 28.20 -26.22
N PHE A 12 -7.66 29.09 -25.22
CA PHE A 12 -6.52 29.33 -24.31
C PHE A 12 -6.36 28.23 -23.24
N PHE A 13 -7.43 27.53 -22.86
CA PHE A 13 -7.37 26.45 -21.86
C PHE A 13 -6.91 25.09 -22.41
N SER A 14 -6.74 24.93 -23.72
CA SER A 14 -6.37 23.63 -24.32
C SER A 14 -4.86 23.35 -24.40
N THR A 15 -3.99 24.26 -23.96
CA THR A 15 -2.52 24.12 -24.13
C THR A 15 -1.68 24.22 -22.86
N GLN A 16 -2.28 24.28 -21.68
CA GLN A 16 -1.54 24.22 -20.41
C GLN A 16 -1.83 22.90 -19.69
N GLY A 17 -1.18 21.83 -20.15
CA GLY A 17 -0.92 20.70 -19.27
C GLY A 17 0.11 21.15 -18.25
N PHE A 18 -0.32 21.41 -17.00
CA PHE A 18 0.61 21.53 -15.89
C PHE A 18 1.31 20.18 -15.75
N ALA A 19 2.55 20.07 -16.27
CA ALA A 19 3.43 19.00 -15.87
C ALA A 19 3.62 19.17 -14.35
N GLY A 20 3.30 18.13 -13.58
CA GLY A 20 3.57 18.13 -12.15
C GLY A 20 5.05 18.41 -11.93
N SER A 21 5.36 19.33 -11.02
CA SER A 21 6.73 19.53 -10.53
C SER A 21 7.27 18.20 -10.02
N CYS A 22 8.58 18.00 -10.10
CA CYS A 22 9.21 16.81 -9.54
C CYS A 22 8.93 16.69 -8.02
N PRO A 23 8.96 15.49 -7.44
CA PRO A 23 8.68 15.28 -6.01
C PRO A 23 9.61 16.07 -5.08
N ASP A 24 10.77 16.50 -5.58
CA ASP A 24 11.77 17.35 -4.91
C ASP A 24 11.54 18.86 -5.12
N GLY A 25 10.51 19.26 -5.87
CA GLY A 25 10.19 20.64 -6.23
C GLY A 25 10.97 21.18 -7.42
N SER A 26 11.80 20.37 -8.09
CA SER A 26 12.52 20.78 -9.30
C SER A 26 11.62 20.80 -10.54
N GLU A 27 12.02 21.61 -11.53
CA GLU A 27 11.39 21.64 -12.85
C GLU A 27 11.80 20.39 -13.65
N PRO A 28 10.85 19.63 -14.24
CA PRO A 28 11.17 18.41 -14.97
C PRO A 28 11.99 18.71 -16.24
N ILE A 29 13.02 17.90 -16.48
CA ILE A 29 13.91 18.02 -17.63
C ILE A 29 13.26 17.38 -18.85
N ARG A 30 13.04 18.19 -19.89
CA ARG A 30 12.53 17.72 -21.18
C ARG A 30 13.62 17.04 -22.00
N SER A 31 13.34 15.84 -22.47
CA SER A 31 14.14 15.04 -23.39
C SER A 31 13.27 14.54 -24.56
N VAL A 32 13.90 14.00 -25.60
CA VAL A 32 13.20 13.43 -26.77
C VAL A 32 13.21 11.91 -26.63
N SER A 33 12.09 11.26 -26.97
CA SER A 33 11.99 9.80 -26.97
C SER A 33 13.03 9.16 -27.90
N ALA A 34 13.37 7.89 -27.64
CA ALA A 34 14.38 7.17 -28.42
C ALA A 34 14.02 7.05 -29.91
N ASP A 35 12.74 7.07 -30.24
CA ASP A 35 12.21 7.04 -31.60
C ASP A 35 11.91 8.44 -32.18
N GLY A 36 12.14 9.52 -31.41
CA GLY A 36 11.95 10.90 -31.85
C GLY A 36 10.50 11.37 -31.96
N THR A 37 9.52 10.53 -31.60
CA THR A 37 8.10 10.81 -31.87
C THR A 37 7.40 11.61 -30.77
N TYR A 38 7.98 11.72 -29.57
CA TYR A 38 7.41 12.49 -28.47
C TYR A 38 8.46 13.06 -27.50
N PHE A 39 8.03 13.99 -26.65
CA PHE A 39 8.87 14.54 -25.57
C PHE A 39 8.67 13.75 -24.28
N VAL A 40 9.77 13.39 -23.63
CA VAL A 40 9.82 12.70 -22.33
C VAL A 40 10.30 13.69 -21.28
N TYR A 41 9.52 13.86 -20.20
CA TYR A 41 9.88 14.74 -19.08
C TYR A 41 10.37 13.87 -17.92
N ASN A 42 11.66 13.98 -17.60
CA ASN A 42 12.30 13.24 -16.52
C ASN A 42 12.72 14.21 -15.42
N CYS A 43 12.51 13.83 -14.17
CA CYS A 43 13.11 14.56 -13.06
C CYS A 43 14.61 14.34 -13.08
N GLY A 44 15.38 15.43 -13.10
CA GLY A 44 16.83 15.37 -13.07
C GLY A 44 17.28 14.76 -11.76
N GLY A 45 17.66 13.50 -11.77
CA GLY A 45 18.24 12.83 -10.62
C GLY A 45 19.56 13.51 -10.24
N GLN A 46 19.49 14.53 -9.39
CA GLN A 46 20.63 14.95 -8.62
C GLN A 46 20.85 13.85 -7.59
N SER A 47 22.04 13.24 -7.62
CA SER A 47 22.52 12.37 -6.55
C SER A 47 22.19 13.04 -5.23
N SER A 48 21.31 12.43 -4.45
CA SER A 48 21.02 12.88 -3.10
C SER A 48 22.32 12.74 -2.29
N ASN A 49 23.13 13.79 -2.27
CA ASN A 49 23.90 14.13 -1.09
C ASN A 49 22.90 14.65 -0.05
N SER A 50 22.01 13.78 0.41
CA SER A 50 21.65 13.84 1.81
C SER A 50 22.90 13.34 2.53
N THR A 51 23.41 14.13 3.46
CA THR A 51 24.15 13.57 4.59
C THR A 51 23.15 12.74 5.41
N ASN A 52 22.74 11.60 4.85
CA ASN A 52 22.29 10.47 5.62
C ASN A 52 23.53 9.98 6.36
N THR A 53 23.60 10.23 7.66
CA THR A 53 24.56 9.57 8.54
C THR A 53 24.22 8.08 8.75
N GLY A 54 23.29 7.52 7.96
CA GLY A 54 23.13 6.09 7.78
C GLY A 54 23.65 5.70 6.41
N SER A 55 24.84 5.12 6.38
CA SER A 55 25.42 4.52 5.18
C SER A 55 24.59 3.30 4.78
N TRP A 56 23.77 3.45 3.74
CA TRP A 56 23.11 2.33 3.06
C TRP A 56 23.95 1.80 1.88
N ASN A 57 25.12 2.39 1.63
CA ASN A 57 26.03 2.04 0.54
C ASN A 57 27.26 1.25 1.02
N ASP A 58 27.46 1.13 2.34
CA ASP A 58 28.45 0.19 2.87
C ASP A 58 27.83 -1.20 2.91
N PRO A 59 28.49 -2.24 2.36
CA PRO A 59 28.01 -3.60 2.45
C PRO A 59 27.86 -3.97 3.93
N GLY A 60 26.61 -4.09 4.37
CA GLY A 60 26.24 -4.47 5.71
C GLY A 60 26.33 -5.98 5.89
N PRO A 61 26.25 -6.47 7.13
CA PRO A 61 26.23 -7.92 7.42
C PRO A 61 25.13 -8.69 6.67
N LEU A 62 24.06 -7.99 6.25
CA LEU A 62 22.96 -8.56 5.49
C LEU A 62 23.27 -8.75 4.00
N ASP A 63 24.18 -7.95 3.42
CA ASP A 63 24.57 -8.07 1.99
C ASP A 63 25.44 -9.31 1.73
N VAL A 64 25.97 -9.91 2.79
CA VAL A 64 26.74 -11.16 2.76
C VAL A 64 25.84 -12.40 2.91
N LEU A 65 24.56 -12.22 3.24
CA LEU A 65 23.64 -13.34 3.42
C LEU A 65 23.28 -13.96 2.07
N THR A 66 23.72 -15.20 1.86
CA THR A 66 23.30 -16.03 0.72
C THR A 66 22.08 -16.86 1.10
N ILE A 67 21.03 -16.82 0.28
CA ILE A 67 19.88 -17.73 0.40
C ILE A 67 20.28 -19.06 -0.26
N PRO A 68 20.24 -20.21 0.44
CA PRO A 68 20.54 -21.51 -0.17
C PRO A 68 19.60 -21.82 -1.35
N GLU A 69 20.09 -22.50 -2.39
CA GLU A 69 19.27 -22.86 -3.56
C GLU A 69 18.05 -23.72 -3.22
N ASN A 70 18.15 -24.54 -2.17
CA ASN A 70 17.07 -25.40 -1.67
C ASN A 70 16.21 -24.73 -0.59
N TRP A 71 16.37 -23.43 -0.37
CA TRP A 71 15.60 -22.72 0.63
C TRP A 71 14.11 -22.72 0.26
N GLN A 72 13.28 -22.93 1.28
CA GLN A 72 11.84 -22.92 1.13
C GLN A 72 11.25 -22.03 2.21
N LEU A 73 10.35 -21.14 1.81
CA LEU A 73 9.67 -20.24 2.73
C LEU A 73 8.90 -21.00 3.82
N PHE A 74 8.31 -22.14 3.45
CA PHE A 74 7.65 -23.04 4.39
C PHE A 74 8.11 -24.47 4.14
N LYS A 75 8.79 -25.07 5.13
CA LYS A 75 9.17 -26.50 5.11
C LYS A 75 7.95 -27.43 5.03
N TYR A 76 6.82 -27.02 5.62
CA TYR A 76 5.60 -27.81 5.70
C TYR A 76 4.40 -27.01 5.15
N LYS A 77 4.34 -26.78 3.83
CA LYS A 77 3.23 -26.06 3.18
C LYS A 77 1.84 -26.65 3.50
N GLU A 78 1.75 -27.96 3.73
CA GLU A 78 0.50 -28.62 4.13
C GLU A 78 -0.06 -28.10 5.46
N ALA A 79 0.80 -27.66 6.39
CA ALA A 79 0.35 -27.08 7.66
C ALA A 79 -0.50 -25.81 7.45
N LEU A 80 -0.20 -25.02 6.41
CA LEU A 80 -1.00 -23.85 6.04
C LEU A 80 -2.40 -24.26 5.52
N ARG A 81 -2.47 -25.35 4.76
CA ARG A 81 -3.74 -25.91 4.26
C ARG A 81 -4.57 -26.48 5.40
N ASP A 82 -3.94 -27.18 6.34
CA ASP A 82 -4.62 -27.73 7.51
C ASP A 82 -5.09 -26.62 8.46
N ALA A 83 -4.30 -25.55 8.64
CA ALA A 83 -4.74 -24.37 9.35
C ALA A 83 -6.00 -23.75 8.71
N ARG A 84 -6.04 -23.61 7.38
CA ARG A 84 -7.23 -23.13 6.67
C ARG A 84 -8.45 -24.03 6.88
N LYS A 85 -8.28 -25.35 6.87
CA LYS A 85 -9.36 -26.32 7.16
C LYS A 85 -9.88 -26.16 8.58
N SER A 86 -8.98 -26.04 9.57
CA SER A 86 -9.34 -25.85 10.97
C SER A 86 -10.09 -24.53 11.19
N ILE A 87 -9.63 -23.43 10.58
CA ILE A 87 -10.31 -22.13 10.65
C ILE A 87 -11.67 -22.23 9.96
N LYS A 88 -11.75 -22.82 8.77
CA LYS A 88 -13.02 -23.04 8.06
C LYS A 88 -14.02 -23.86 8.88
N ALA A 89 -13.56 -24.89 9.59
CA ALA A 89 -14.39 -25.72 10.46
C ALA A 89 -14.86 -24.96 11.72
N ALA A 90 -14.03 -24.05 12.24
CA ALA A 90 -14.36 -23.21 13.39
C ALA A 90 -15.19 -21.97 13.04
N THR A 91 -15.20 -21.56 11.76
CA THR A 91 -15.95 -20.41 11.28
C THR A 91 -17.37 -20.85 10.92
N PHE A 92 -18.37 -20.41 11.68
CA PHE A 92 -19.79 -20.53 11.30
C PHE A 92 -20.23 -19.25 10.57
N PRO A 93 -21.28 -19.28 9.71
CA PRO A 93 -21.75 -18.09 9.00
C PRO A 93 -22.03 -16.87 9.90
N GLU A 94 -22.38 -17.11 11.18
CA GLU A 94 -22.61 -16.09 12.21
C GLU A 94 -21.34 -15.63 12.97
N PHE A 95 -20.25 -16.41 12.91
CA PHE A 95 -19.04 -16.14 13.68
C PHE A 95 -17.86 -15.85 12.74
N GLY A 96 -17.51 -14.57 12.59
CA GLY A 96 -16.15 -14.18 12.18
C GLY A 96 -16.05 -13.17 11.04
N PHE A 97 -17.08 -13.00 10.21
CA PHE A 97 -16.98 -12.10 9.06
C PHE A 97 -18.15 -11.15 8.86
N GLY A 98 -19.26 -11.26 9.60
CA GLY A 98 -20.44 -10.38 9.47
C GLY A 98 -21.12 -10.44 8.09
N ASN A 99 -22.37 -9.97 7.99
CA ASN A 99 -23.02 -9.78 6.69
C ASN A 99 -22.45 -8.54 5.99
N TYR A 100 -21.95 -8.71 4.78
CA TYR A 100 -21.49 -7.64 3.90
C TYR A 100 -21.72 -7.98 2.44
N ASN A 101 -21.77 -6.95 1.60
CA ASN A 101 -21.91 -7.15 0.17
C ASN A 101 -20.53 -7.40 -0.46
N LYS A 102 -20.21 -8.67 -0.74
CA LYS A 102 -18.92 -9.06 -1.32
C LYS A 102 -18.60 -8.33 -2.63
N ASN A 103 -19.60 -8.11 -3.48
CA ASN A 103 -19.39 -7.42 -4.76
C ASN A 103 -19.13 -5.94 -4.53
N ALA A 104 -19.88 -5.29 -3.63
CA ALA A 104 -19.61 -3.90 -3.26
C ALA A 104 -18.21 -3.75 -2.66
N CYS A 105 -17.79 -4.67 -1.78
CA CYS A 105 -16.43 -4.66 -1.27
C CYS A 105 -15.38 -4.91 -2.34
N LEU A 106 -15.67 -5.75 -3.34
CA LEU A 106 -14.77 -5.97 -4.46
C LEU A 106 -14.55 -4.70 -5.26
N ASP A 107 -15.62 -3.95 -5.52
CA ASP A 107 -15.55 -2.67 -6.22
C ASP A 107 -14.79 -1.61 -5.40
N VAL A 108 -15.09 -1.52 -4.10
CA VAL A 108 -14.40 -0.63 -3.16
C VAL A 108 -12.89 -0.90 -3.12
N VAL A 109 -12.50 -2.17 -3.01
CA VAL A 109 -11.09 -2.57 -2.92
C VAL A 109 -10.38 -2.42 -4.27
N LYS A 110 -11.02 -2.78 -5.40
CA LYS A 110 -10.43 -2.61 -6.74
C LYS A 110 -10.23 -1.13 -7.06
N ASP A 111 -11.23 -0.29 -6.85
CA ASP A 111 -11.14 1.16 -7.05
C ASP A 111 -10.58 1.89 -5.82
N TRP A 112 -9.50 1.36 -5.26
CA TRP A 112 -8.87 1.81 -4.02
C TRP A 112 -8.68 3.34 -4.00
N ARG A 113 -8.26 3.92 -5.12
CA ARG A 113 -8.01 5.37 -5.26
C ARG A 113 -9.26 6.22 -5.00
N GLN A 114 -10.43 5.86 -5.55
CA GLN A 114 -11.65 6.62 -5.31
C GLN A 114 -12.21 6.30 -3.92
N SER A 115 -12.17 5.03 -3.53
CA SER A 115 -12.60 4.57 -2.21
C SER A 115 -11.86 5.27 -1.08
N MET A 116 -10.57 5.57 -1.26
CA MET A 116 -9.76 6.26 -0.26
C MET A 116 -10.18 7.73 -0.05
N LYS A 117 -10.68 8.39 -1.11
CA LYS A 117 -11.25 9.75 -0.99
C LYS A 117 -12.54 9.73 -0.17
N VAL A 118 -13.40 8.75 -0.42
CA VAL A 118 -14.64 8.56 0.32
C VAL A 118 -14.35 8.16 1.77
N TYR A 119 -13.40 7.26 1.98
CA TYR A 119 -12.97 6.84 3.31
C TYR A 119 -12.47 8.03 4.13
N ASN A 120 -11.61 8.87 3.57
CA ASN A 120 -11.13 10.06 4.28
C ASN A 120 -12.24 11.06 4.63
N SER A 121 -13.28 11.20 3.79
CA SER A 121 -14.39 12.12 4.08
C SER A 121 -15.31 11.61 5.19
N THR A 122 -15.39 10.29 5.40
CA THR A 122 -16.25 9.65 6.42
C THR A 122 -15.49 9.14 7.64
N LYS A 123 -14.15 9.08 7.60
CA LYS A 123 -13.27 8.49 8.62
C LYS A 123 -13.59 8.93 10.05
N LYS A 124 -13.75 10.24 10.27
CA LYS A 124 -14.06 10.78 11.61
C LYS A 124 -15.38 10.20 12.15
N GLN A 125 -16.40 10.09 11.31
CA GLN A 125 -17.69 9.53 11.71
C GLN A 125 -17.57 8.04 12.03
N LEU A 126 -16.78 7.29 11.26
CA LEU A 126 -16.48 5.89 11.52
C LEU A 126 -15.72 5.70 12.85
N ASP A 127 -14.74 6.56 13.14
CA ASP A 127 -13.99 6.52 14.39
C ASP A 127 -14.87 6.88 15.59
N ASP A 128 -15.72 7.89 15.46
CA ASP A 128 -16.68 8.28 16.48
C ASP A 128 -17.75 7.21 16.74
N ALA A 129 -18.15 6.47 15.69
CA ALA A 129 -19.06 5.35 15.79
C ALA A 129 -18.44 4.15 16.52
N THR A 130 -17.15 3.89 16.30
CA THR A 130 -16.48 2.64 16.72
C THR A 130 -15.65 2.75 17.99
N LYS A 131 -15.43 3.96 18.50
CA LYS A 131 -14.77 4.18 19.80
C LYS A 131 -15.56 3.52 20.94
N PHE A 132 -14.88 3.25 22.05
CA PHE A 132 -15.51 2.70 23.25
C PHE A 132 -16.65 3.61 23.72
N GLY A 133 -17.87 3.07 23.82
CA GLY A 133 -19.09 3.82 24.14
C GLY A 133 -19.77 4.51 22.94
N GLY A 134 -19.29 4.29 21.71
CA GLY A 134 -19.96 4.72 20.48
C GLY A 134 -21.22 3.89 20.19
N GLU A 135 -22.24 4.53 19.63
CA GLU A 135 -23.53 3.90 19.30
C GLU A 135 -23.59 3.33 17.86
N GLY A 136 -22.50 3.46 17.08
CA GLY A 136 -22.49 3.06 15.68
C GLY A 136 -21.93 1.66 15.45
N ALA A 137 -22.51 0.93 14.50
CA ALA A 137 -21.89 -0.28 13.99
C ALA A 137 -20.68 0.08 13.10
N LYS A 138 -19.65 -0.78 13.06
CA LYS A 138 -18.61 -0.68 12.03
C LYS A 138 -19.29 -0.66 10.66
N SER A 139 -18.97 0.32 9.81
CA SER A 139 -19.38 0.24 8.41
C SER A 139 -18.75 -1.01 7.82
N ASN A 140 -19.59 -1.90 7.30
CA ASN A 140 -19.10 -3.18 6.80
C ASN A 140 -18.50 -3.05 5.39
N ASP A 141 -18.80 -1.95 4.70
CA ASP A 141 -18.52 -1.75 3.27
C ASP A 141 -17.60 -0.54 3.00
N ASP A 142 -16.96 0.04 4.03
CA ASP A 142 -15.90 1.05 3.80
C ASP A 142 -14.57 0.40 3.37
N LEU A 143 -13.63 1.20 2.88
CA LEU A 143 -12.37 0.69 2.33
C LEU A 143 -11.61 -0.21 3.31
N GLN A 144 -11.41 0.25 4.55
CA GLN A 144 -10.68 -0.51 5.56
C GLN A 144 -11.46 -1.76 5.95
N GLY A 145 -12.77 -1.64 6.17
CA GLY A 145 -13.64 -2.77 6.49
C GLY A 145 -13.62 -3.86 5.41
N CYS A 146 -13.67 -3.48 4.13
CA CYS A 146 -13.60 -4.41 3.02
C CYS A 146 -12.23 -5.07 2.87
N ILE A 147 -11.13 -4.32 3.03
CA ILE A 147 -9.76 -4.85 3.03
C ILE A 147 -9.62 -5.90 4.13
N ASP A 148 -10.01 -5.57 5.37
CA ASP A 148 -9.91 -6.47 6.52
C ASP A 148 -10.72 -7.75 6.30
N ARG A 149 -11.96 -7.65 5.79
CA ARG A 149 -12.82 -8.80 5.49
C ARG A 149 -12.22 -9.70 4.41
N PHE A 150 -11.69 -9.11 3.35
CA PHE A 150 -11.06 -9.85 2.26
C PHE A 150 -9.83 -10.60 2.74
N ILE A 151 -8.97 -9.96 3.53
CA ILE A 151 -7.80 -10.60 4.15
C ILE A 151 -8.25 -11.72 5.09
N ALA A 152 -9.19 -11.43 5.97
CA ALA A 152 -9.57 -12.38 7.02
C ALA A 152 -10.31 -13.61 6.45
N SER A 153 -11.12 -13.45 5.40
CA SER A 153 -11.76 -14.56 4.69
C SER A 153 -10.79 -15.46 3.92
N THR A 154 -9.56 -15.01 3.62
CA THR A 154 -8.54 -15.91 3.04
C THR A 154 -8.12 -17.02 4.01
N GLN A 155 -8.32 -16.84 5.31
CA GLN A 155 -7.93 -17.79 6.34
C GLN A 155 -8.82 -19.04 6.37
N SER A 156 -10.05 -18.97 5.88
CA SER A 156 -11.00 -20.10 5.82
C SER A 156 -11.21 -20.63 4.38
N SER A 157 -10.45 -20.12 3.42
CA SER A 157 -10.64 -20.43 2.01
C SER A 157 -9.95 -21.73 1.61
N THR A 158 -10.62 -22.53 0.76
CA THR A 158 -10.01 -23.71 0.14
C THR A 158 -9.25 -23.26 -1.11
N GLY A 159 -7.97 -22.91 -0.93
CA GLY A 159 -7.14 -22.30 -1.97
C GLY A 159 -7.28 -20.78 -2.03
N THR A 160 -6.64 -20.17 -3.02
CA THR A 160 -6.65 -18.71 -3.20
C THR A 160 -7.97 -18.22 -3.78
N PRO A 161 -8.70 -17.32 -3.09
CA PRO A 161 -9.97 -16.78 -3.59
C PRO A 161 -9.80 -15.92 -4.84
N ASP A 162 -10.78 -15.99 -5.74
CA ASP A 162 -10.73 -15.24 -7.01
C ASP A 162 -10.71 -13.72 -6.81
N TYR A 163 -11.37 -13.19 -5.77
CA TYR A 163 -11.33 -11.77 -5.48
C TYR A 163 -9.91 -11.28 -5.15
N ILE A 164 -9.07 -12.09 -4.49
CA ILE A 164 -7.66 -11.74 -4.23
C ILE A 164 -6.89 -11.70 -5.56
N LYS A 165 -7.09 -12.71 -6.41
CA LYS A 165 -6.44 -12.79 -7.74
C LYS A 165 -6.80 -11.60 -8.61
N GLU A 166 -8.09 -11.29 -8.71
CA GLU A 166 -8.61 -10.19 -9.52
C GLU A 166 -8.17 -8.83 -8.98
N THR A 167 -8.18 -8.64 -7.66
CA THR A 167 -7.76 -7.39 -7.03
C THR A 167 -6.28 -7.12 -7.27
N LEU A 168 -5.41 -8.10 -7.02
CA LEU A 168 -3.97 -7.94 -7.24
C LEU A 168 -3.63 -7.66 -8.70
N LEU A 169 -4.27 -8.38 -9.63
CA LEU A 169 -4.06 -8.15 -11.06
C LEU A 169 -4.56 -6.77 -11.49
N HIS A 170 -5.72 -6.33 -10.98
CA HIS A 170 -6.26 -5.01 -11.26
C HIS A 170 -5.30 -3.92 -10.75
N TRP A 171 -4.90 -3.98 -9.48
CA TRP A 171 -3.97 -3.04 -8.87
C TRP A 171 -2.64 -2.98 -9.62
N ALA A 172 -2.10 -4.13 -10.03
CA ALA A 172 -0.85 -4.18 -10.78
C ALA A 172 -0.95 -3.56 -12.18
N LYS A 173 -2.12 -3.65 -12.83
CA LYS A 173 -2.37 -3.05 -14.15
C LYS A 173 -2.66 -1.55 -14.09
N THR A 174 -3.22 -1.06 -12.99
CA THR A 174 -3.73 0.33 -12.89
C THR A 174 -2.95 1.21 -11.91
N ASP A 175 -2.00 0.63 -11.17
CA ASP A 175 -1.33 1.26 -10.03
C ASP A 175 -2.34 1.90 -9.04
N ALA A 176 -3.42 1.17 -8.75
CA ALA A 176 -4.58 1.72 -8.02
C ALA A 176 -4.23 2.17 -6.59
N VAL A 177 -3.41 1.41 -5.87
CA VAL A 177 -3.00 1.71 -4.50
C VAL A 177 -1.77 2.60 -4.54
N PHE A 178 -1.84 3.75 -3.87
CA PHE A 178 -0.78 4.76 -3.88
C PHE A 178 -0.82 5.62 -2.61
N ILE A 179 0.31 6.26 -2.34
CA ILE A 179 0.42 7.30 -1.31
C ILE A 179 0.55 8.63 -2.06
N PRO A 180 -0.33 9.62 -1.84
CA PRO A 180 -0.26 10.89 -2.54
C PRO A 180 0.98 11.68 -2.09
N ASP A 181 1.57 12.40 -3.04
CA ASP A 181 2.54 13.45 -2.73
C ASP A 181 1.84 14.66 -2.12
N GLY A 182 2.54 15.39 -1.25
CA GLY A 182 2.05 16.65 -0.69
C GLY A 182 2.11 16.74 0.83
N VAL A 183 1.20 17.51 1.40
CA VAL A 183 1.21 17.82 2.84
C VAL A 183 0.88 16.55 3.64
N LYS A 184 1.79 16.18 4.54
CA LYS A 184 1.66 15.01 5.43
C LYS A 184 0.66 15.23 6.58
N ASP A 185 -0.57 15.60 6.26
CA ASP A 185 -1.66 15.79 7.20
C ASP A 185 -2.28 14.46 7.66
N SER A 186 -3.41 14.51 8.38
CA SER A 186 -4.11 13.31 8.86
C SER A 186 -4.65 12.44 7.72
N ASN A 187 -5.12 13.05 6.63
CA ASN A 187 -5.63 12.30 5.48
C ASN A 187 -4.48 11.57 4.80
N TRP A 188 -3.33 12.23 4.64
CA TRP A 188 -2.11 11.60 4.16
C TRP A 188 -1.69 10.41 5.04
N GLY A 189 -1.76 10.55 6.37
CA GLY A 189 -1.52 9.45 7.30
C GLY A 189 -2.44 8.24 7.05
N ASN A 190 -3.74 8.50 6.80
CA ASN A 190 -4.68 7.43 6.43
C ASN A 190 -4.31 6.76 5.09
N TYR A 191 -3.86 7.53 4.09
CA TYR A 191 -3.36 6.96 2.82
C TYR A 191 -2.16 6.04 3.06
N VAL A 192 -1.20 6.48 3.88
CA VAL A 192 -0.02 5.65 4.23
C VAL A 192 -0.47 4.36 4.89
N TYR A 193 -1.30 4.44 5.92
CA TYR A 193 -1.76 3.28 6.67
C TYR A 193 -2.48 2.26 5.78
N GLU A 194 -3.47 2.72 5.00
CA GLU A 194 -4.28 1.86 4.13
C GLU A 194 -3.47 1.29 2.96
N ALA A 195 -2.55 2.07 2.38
CA ALA A 195 -1.68 1.60 1.30
C ALA A 195 -0.71 0.54 1.81
N VAL A 196 -0.04 0.80 2.94
CA VAL A 196 0.86 -0.17 3.57
C VAL A 196 0.12 -1.44 3.97
N GLN A 197 -1.08 -1.34 4.55
CA GLN A 197 -1.90 -2.50 4.87
C GLN A 197 -2.25 -3.31 3.62
N SER A 198 -2.68 -2.64 2.56
CA SER A 198 -3.08 -3.25 1.29
C SER A 198 -1.92 -4.01 0.65
N TRP A 199 -0.79 -3.35 0.43
CA TRP A 199 0.40 -3.98 -0.15
C TRP A 199 0.92 -5.11 0.72
N SER A 200 0.99 -4.90 2.04
CA SER A 200 1.56 -5.88 2.94
C SER A 200 0.72 -7.15 3.02
N SER A 201 -0.59 -7.01 3.15
CA SER A 201 -1.47 -8.15 3.37
C SER A 201 -1.64 -8.97 2.09
N PHE A 202 -1.92 -8.31 0.96
CA PHE A 202 -2.06 -8.98 -0.31
C PHE A 202 -0.72 -9.49 -0.84
N GLY A 203 0.37 -8.75 -0.65
CA GLY A 203 1.72 -9.17 -1.02
C GLY A 203 2.23 -10.35 -0.20
N SER A 204 2.04 -10.35 1.12
CA SER A 204 2.36 -11.49 1.98
C SER A 204 1.61 -12.75 1.57
N TYR A 205 0.31 -12.60 1.30
CA TYR A 205 -0.52 -13.71 0.85
C TYR A 205 -0.06 -14.24 -0.51
N TYR A 206 0.20 -13.33 -1.45
CA TYR A 206 0.70 -13.65 -2.78
C TYR A 206 2.05 -14.37 -2.74
N ALA A 207 2.99 -13.95 -1.90
CA ALA A 207 4.26 -14.63 -1.72
C ALA A 207 4.10 -16.02 -1.10
N THR A 208 3.24 -16.14 -0.08
CA THR A 208 2.99 -17.39 0.64
C THR A 208 2.33 -18.46 -0.25
N PHE A 209 1.34 -18.06 -1.04
CA PHE A 209 0.52 -18.95 -1.86
C PHE A 209 0.76 -18.74 -3.36
N TYR A 210 1.98 -18.33 -3.74
CA TYR A 210 2.34 -17.92 -5.11
C TYR A 210 1.86 -18.88 -6.21
N ASP A 211 2.03 -20.18 -5.96
CA ASP A 211 1.68 -21.28 -6.87
C ASP A 211 0.16 -21.50 -6.99
N GLU A 212 -0.66 -20.96 -6.08
CA GLU A 212 -2.13 -21.06 -6.13
C GLU A 212 -2.78 -20.00 -7.03
N PHE A 213 -2.01 -18.98 -7.43
CA PHE A 213 -2.48 -17.99 -8.40
C PHE A 213 -2.36 -18.58 -9.80
N SER A 214 -3.43 -18.53 -10.58
CA SER A 214 -3.47 -19.07 -11.95
C SER A 214 -3.38 -17.94 -12.99
N TYR A 215 -2.33 -17.12 -12.90
CA TYR A 215 -2.07 -16.05 -13.87
C TYR A 215 -1.38 -16.58 -15.13
N SER A 216 -1.60 -15.90 -16.27
CA SER A 216 -0.75 -16.04 -17.45
C SER A 216 0.68 -15.55 -17.14
N ASP A 217 1.68 -15.97 -17.92
CA ASP A 217 3.07 -15.53 -17.72
C ASP A 217 3.24 -14.00 -17.79
N SER A 218 2.47 -13.33 -18.65
CA SER A 218 2.48 -11.86 -18.77
C SER A 218 1.84 -11.20 -17.55
N ASP A 219 0.66 -11.67 -17.13
CA ASP A 219 -0.01 -11.16 -15.93
C ASP A 219 0.85 -11.41 -14.67
N ARG A 220 1.52 -12.56 -14.60
CA ARG A 220 2.44 -12.90 -13.51
C ARG A 220 3.57 -11.89 -13.38
N LYS A 221 4.23 -11.56 -14.50
CA LYS A 221 5.32 -10.58 -14.54
C LYS A 221 4.87 -9.19 -14.09
N ILE A 222 3.65 -8.79 -14.48
CA ILE A 222 3.06 -7.51 -14.08
C ILE A 222 2.82 -7.49 -12.56
N VAL A 223 2.20 -8.53 -12.00
CA VAL A 223 1.94 -8.62 -10.55
C VAL A 223 3.23 -8.71 -9.75
N ASP A 224 4.21 -9.50 -10.20
CA ASP A 224 5.52 -9.61 -9.53
C ASP A 224 6.25 -8.27 -9.51
N SER A 225 6.27 -7.55 -10.63
CA SER A 225 6.91 -6.23 -10.72
C SER A 225 6.21 -5.22 -9.81
N TYR A 226 4.88 -5.20 -9.81
CA TYR A 226 4.09 -4.32 -8.95
C TYR A 226 4.37 -4.58 -7.46
N ILE A 227 4.25 -5.84 -7.00
CA ILE A 227 4.43 -6.18 -5.59
C ILE A 227 5.87 -5.93 -5.12
N LYS A 228 6.88 -6.29 -5.94
CA LYS A 228 8.28 -5.98 -5.62
C LYS A 228 8.51 -4.48 -5.51
N ASN A 229 7.99 -3.69 -6.46
CA ASN A 229 8.14 -2.24 -6.42
C ASN A 229 7.47 -1.63 -5.18
N LYS A 230 6.22 -2.01 -4.89
CA LYS A 230 5.47 -1.43 -3.76
C LYS A 230 5.99 -1.86 -2.40
N LEU A 231 6.54 -3.07 -2.26
CA LEU A 231 7.04 -3.53 -0.95
C LEU A 231 8.52 -3.24 -0.75
N LEU A 232 9.37 -3.42 -1.76
CA LEU A 232 10.82 -3.30 -1.57
C LEU A 232 11.32 -1.85 -1.67
N ASN A 233 10.60 -0.96 -2.37
CA ASN A 233 11.04 0.44 -2.53
C ASN A 233 10.35 1.42 -1.59
N VAL A 234 9.34 0.99 -0.82
CA VAL A 234 8.61 1.85 0.11
C VAL A 234 9.30 1.86 1.48
N ASN A 235 9.87 3.01 1.86
CA ASN A 235 10.45 3.23 3.18
C ASN A 235 9.40 3.75 4.17
N SER A 236 8.63 2.83 4.74
CA SER A 236 7.57 3.11 5.72
C SER A 236 8.08 3.71 7.04
N ARG A 237 9.34 3.47 7.45
CA ARG A 237 9.91 4.06 8.68
C ARG A 237 9.96 5.58 8.64
N ASN A 238 10.13 6.14 7.44
CA ASN A 238 10.21 7.59 7.22
C ASN A 238 8.86 8.21 6.83
N MET A 239 7.77 7.46 6.93
CA MET A 239 6.41 7.92 6.58
C MET A 239 5.65 8.46 7.80
N TYR A 240 6.25 9.41 8.53
CA TYR A 240 5.61 10.11 9.64
C TYR A 240 4.88 11.39 9.18
N LYS A 241 3.80 11.75 9.86
CA LYS A 241 3.01 12.97 9.63
C LYS A 241 3.81 14.26 9.90
N LYS A 242 3.35 15.37 9.33
CA LYS A 242 3.96 16.70 9.51
C LYS A 242 3.96 17.09 10.99
N GLY A 243 5.11 17.55 11.47
CA GLY A 243 5.29 17.94 12.88
C GLY A 243 5.61 16.77 13.81
N GLN A 244 5.68 15.54 13.29
CA GLN A 244 6.11 14.36 14.03
C GLN A 244 7.47 13.87 13.53
N GLN A 245 8.01 12.86 14.22
CA GLN A 245 9.24 12.16 13.88
C GLN A 245 9.01 10.65 13.80
N ALA A 246 9.92 9.95 13.12
CA ALA A 246 9.99 8.51 13.16
C ALA A 246 10.40 8.01 14.54
N CYS A 247 9.96 6.80 14.88
CA CYS A 247 10.42 6.09 16.06
C CYS A 247 11.91 5.77 15.98
N ASP A 248 12.58 5.85 17.14
CA ASP A 248 13.99 5.50 17.27
C ASP A 248 14.11 4.16 18.00
N PRO A 249 14.37 3.05 17.30
CA PRO A 249 14.47 1.74 17.93
C PRO A 249 15.67 1.62 18.88
N ASN A 250 16.64 2.53 18.79
CA ASN A 250 17.83 2.53 19.65
C ASN A 250 17.68 3.45 20.87
N ASP A 251 16.64 4.28 20.91
CA ASP A 251 16.36 5.19 22.02
C ASP A 251 14.90 5.01 22.48
N LEU A 252 14.71 4.04 23.38
CA LEU A 252 13.41 3.68 23.91
C LEU A 252 12.79 4.80 24.74
N GLU A 253 13.58 5.53 25.52
CA GLU A 253 13.09 6.62 26.37
C GLU A 253 12.56 7.76 25.52
N LYS A 254 13.33 8.20 24.51
CA LYS A 254 12.88 9.20 23.54
C LYS A 254 11.64 8.72 22.80
N THR A 255 11.61 7.46 22.38
CA THR A 255 10.47 6.88 21.68
C THR A 255 9.20 6.91 22.55
N ILE A 256 9.28 6.45 23.80
CA ILE A 256 8.14 6.45 24.73
C ILE A 256 7.66 7.87 25.01
N ASN A 257 8.57 8.78 25.35
CA ASN A 257 8.23 10.18 25.63
C ASN A 257 7.60 10.87 24.41
N GLY A 258 8.14 10.60 23.22
CA GLY A 258 7.62 11.13 21.97
C GLY A 258 6.23 10.60 21.60
N LEU A 259 5.92 9.35 21.94
CA LEU A 259 4.58 8.79 21.76
C LEU A 259 3.58 9.43 22.74
N PHE A 260 3.95 9.61 24.01
CA PHE A 260 3.07 10.24 25.00
C PHE A 260 2.74 11.69 24.67
N ASN A 261 3.72 12.46 24.17
CA ASN A 261 3.52 13.86 23.80
C ASN A 261 3.13 14.08 22.32
N GLN A 262 2.90 12.99 21.58
CA GLN A 262 2.50 13.00 20.16
C GLN A 262 3.51 13.63 19.19
N SER A 263 4.79 13.77 19.58
CA SER A 263 5.87 14.19 18.68
C SER A 263 6.45 13.05 17.84
N ILE A 264 6.16 11.80 18.18
CA ILE A 264 6.49 10.62 17.37
C ILE A 264 5.23 10.02 16.77
N ASP A 265 5.32 9.65 15.50
CA ASP A 265 4.23 8.99 14.80
C ASP A 265 4.20 7.49 15.13
N SER A 266 3.14 7.05 15.81
CA SER A 266 2.97 5.67 16.24
C SER A 266 3.01 4.65 15.09
N ASP A 267 2.62 5.05 13.88
CA ASP A 267 2.65 4.16 12.72
C ASP A 267 4.08 3.79 12.30
N THR A 268 5.07 4.60 12.68
CA THR A 268 6.50 4.32 12.46
C THR A 268 7.12 3.40 13.53
N CYS A 269 6.37 3.07 14.59
CA CYS A 269 6.73 2.10 15.64
C CYS A 269 5.95 0.79 15.54
N GLY A 270 4.75 0.84 14.95
CA GLY A 270 3.69 -0.10 15.24
C GLY A 270 3.22 -0.89 14.03
N SER A 271 1.89 -0.91 13.86
CA SER A 271 1.16 -1.78 12.93
C SER A 271 1.72 -1.77 11.50
N SER A 272 2.01 -0.58 10.96
CA SER A 272 2.51 -0.42 9.59
C SER A 272 3.88 -1.07 9.39
N ILE A 273 4.81 -0.91 10.34
CA ILE A 273 6.15 -1.51 10.28
C ILE A 273 6.07 -3.04 10.38
N TRP A 274 5.25 -3.57 11.29
CA TRP A 274 5.08 -5.02 11.43
C TRP A 274 4.50 -5.66 10.17
N LYS A 275 3.47 -5.04 9.59
CA LYS A 275 2.83 -5.52 8.35
C LYS A 275 3.83 -5.54 7.19
N ILE A 276 4.52 -4.42 6.95
CA ILE A 276 5.38 -4.30 5.77
C ILE A 276 6.66 -5.09 5.87
N THR A 277 7.26 -5.20 7.06
CA THR A 277 8.51 -5.97 7.25
C THR A 277 8.28 -7.45 6.94
N LEU A 278 7.16 -8.03 7.42
CA LEU A 278 6.80 -9.41 7.11
C LEU A 278 6.55 -9.60 5.61
N ALA A 279 5.85 -8.66 4.97
CA ALA A 279 5.58 -8.72 3.54
C ALA A 279 6.86 -8.60 2.69
N GLN A 280 7.75 -7.68 3.03
CA GLN A 280 9.07 -7.52 2.41
C GLN A 280 9.91 -8.79 2.53
N LEU A 281 9.91 -9.42 3.71
CA LEU A 281 10.62 -10.68 3.93
C LEU A 281 10.03 -11.81 3.06
N LEU A 282 8.72 -11.98 3.07
CA LEU A 282 8.03 -13.02 2.31
C LEU A 282 8.24 -12.86 0.80
N VAL A 283 8.17 -11.62 0.29
CA VAL A 283 8.36 -11.32 -1.14
C VAL A 283 9.84 -11.36 -1.54
N GLY A 284 10.74 -10.89 -0.68
CA GLY A 284 12.17 -10.86 -0.95
C GLY A 284 12.81 -12.25 -0.97
N LEU A 285 12.34 -13.15 -0.12
CA LEU A 285 12.87 -14.52 -0.05
C LEU A 285 12.24 -15.47 -1.10
N ARG A 286 11.20 -15.05 -1.82
CA ARG A 286 10.52 -15.83 -2.85
C ARG A 286 11.02 -15.50 -4.25
#